data_AF-A0A8T7GD23-F1
#
_entry.id   AF-A0A8T7GD23-F1
#
_cell.length_a   1.000
_cell.length_b   1.000
_cell.length_c   1.000
_cell.angle_alpha   90.00
_cell.angle_beta   90.00
_cell.angle_gamma   90.00
#
_symmetry.space_group_name_H-M   'P 1'
#
loop_
_entity.id
_entity.type
_entity.pdbx_description
1 polymer ?
#
loop_
_entity_poly.entity_id
_entity_poly.type
_entity_poly.pdbx_seq_one_letter_code
_entity_poly.pdbx_strand_id
1 'polypeptide(L)'
;MNKQASIAQIAVLAFSIFSVAAGKPAFAESEEKVEFVTNIEFIRGHLEKALENRQAENPNMAVAHAGHPISEVFSLIQGEIKEHDEALATKLEADLTDIVSNINTMSVADVQTKIKEINASLDKAVESVVSSSERSDPAFTARVIIGLLDTAHHEYEEGVVDGKVAEQVEYQDSLAFIHRAEVLFNSIKAETPEHEAEELEEFFAEINTTTSKLGSHEQLVLSVESVEHELQEAFKLSSSETTLGGWEYIERINLLLDESVEEYEKGEFDEARALVREAYLDNYEFIESDIKADNPELMEKIEVDMREKLVKMIDNRKPISEIEAHVDMIKADLQTAKAVVTPEFPAILAVIAAVMAGAVAMARMRGSIFKTSI
;
A
#
# COMPACT_ATOMS: atom_id res chain seq x y z
N MET A 1 6.11 -45.86 0.00
CA MET A 1 7.18 -44.95 0.45
C MET A 1 7.79 -44.32 -0.80
N ASN A 2 7.37 -43.11 -1.14
CA ASN A 2 8.07 -42.21 -2.05
C ASN A 2 7.59 -40.80 -1.68
N LYS A 3 8.34 -40.14 -0.81
CA LYS A 3 8.21 -38.69 -0.54
C LYS A 3 9.25 -38.03 -1.45
N GLN A 4 8.81 -37.54 -2.61
CA GLN A 4 9.47 -36.39 -3.21
C GLN A 4 8.69 -35.19 -2.68
N ALA A 5 9.32 -34.45 -1.76
CA ALA A 5 8.86 -33.11 -1.46
C ALA A 5 9.08 -32.31 -2.74
N SER A 6 8.00 -31.76 -3.29
CA SER A 6 8.09 -30.81 -4.39
C SER A 6 8.81 -29.58 -3.83
N ILE A 7 9.94 -29.24 -4.41
CA ILE A 7 10.56 -27.94 -4.20
C ILE A 7 9.63 -26.96 -4.93
N ALA A 8 8.83 -26.21 -4.17
CA ALA A 8 8.09 -25.08 -4.71
C ALA A 8 9.12 -24.10 -5.28
N GLN A 9 8.96 -23.76 -6.56
CA GLN A 9 9.72 -22.66 -7.15
C GLN A 9 8.95 -21.39 -6.78
N ILE A 10 9.38 -20.73 -5.71
CA ILE A 10 8.85 -19.43 -5.29
C ILE A 10 9.44 -18.38 -6.23
N ALA A 11 8.57 -17.62 -6.87
CA ALA A 11 8.93 -16.63 -7.87
C ALA A 11 9.30 -15.31 -7.15
N VAL A 12 10.59 -15.10 -6.91
CA VAL A 12 11.10 -13.80 -6.47
C VAL A 12 10.86 -12.77 -7.57
N LEU A 13 9.91 -11.86 -7.36
CA LEU A 13 9.75 -10.65 -8.16
C LEU A 13 10.89 -9.68 -7.82
N ALA A 14 12.04 -9.90 -8.45
CA ALA A 14 13.14 -8.97 -8.42
C ALA A 14 12.78 -7.72 -9.25
N PHE A 15 12.48 -6.60 -8.59
CA PHE A 15 12.40 -5.31 -9.26
C PHE A 15 13.76 -4.97 -9.87
N SER A 16 13.84 -5.02 -11.20
CA SER A 16 15.05 -4.67 -11.94
C SER A 16 14.85 -3.31 -12.60
N ILE A 17 15.36 -2.24 -11.98
CA ILE A 17 15.42 -0.93 -12.63
C ILE A 17 16.83 -0.68 -13.20
N PHE A 18 16.87 -0.30 -14.48
CA PHE A 18 18.05 -0.18 -15.32
C PHE A 18 19.17 0.70 -14.73
N SER A 19 20.38 0.14 -14.61
CA SER A 19 21.62 0.91 -14.48
C SER A 19 22.00 1.58 -15.81
N VAL A 20 21.97 2.91 -15.85
CA VAL A 20 22.80 3.70 -16.77
C VAL A 20 23.64 4.67 -15.94
N ALA A 21 24.96 4.49 -16.04
CA ALA A 21 25.97 5.29 -15.35
C ALA A 21 25.97 6.76 -15.84
N ALA A 22 25.16 7.58 -15.18
CA ALA A 22 25.30 9.01 -14.98
C ALA A 22 24.77 9.28 -13.58
N GLY A 23 25.41 10.17 -12.79
CA GLY A 23 25.18 10.30 -11.34
C GLY A 23 23.71 10.12 -10.93
N LYS A 24 23.46 9.15 -10.03
CA LYS A 24 22.10 8.75 -9.65
C LYS A 24 21.32 9.98 -9.18
N PRO A 25 20.14 10.28 -9.77
CA PRO A 25 19.33 11.37 -9.28
C PRO A 25 18.89 11.07 -7.85
N ALA A 26 18.82 12.09 -6.99
CA ALA A 26 18.52 11.93 -5.56
C ALA A 26 17.20 11.16 -5.27
N PHE A 27 16.23 11.23 -6.19
CA PHE A 27 15.00 10.43 -6.11
C PHE A 27 15.27 8.93 -6.28
N ALA A 28 16.06 8.53 -7.27
CA ALA A 28 16.41 7.11 -7.48
C ALA A 28 17.26 6.57 -6.32
N GLU A 29 18.12 7.40 -5.72
CA GLU A 29 18.88 7.02 -4.51
C GLU A 29 17.97 6.81 -3.29
N SER A 30 16.93 7.63 -3.14
CA SER A 30 15.93 7.47 -2.06
C SER A 30 15.13 6.17 -2.22
N GLU A 31 14.73 5.81 -3.44
CA GLU A 31 13.98 4.57 -3.71
C GLU A 31 14.83 3.32 -3.44
N GLU A 32 16.10 3.30 -3.84
CA GLU A 32 17.02 2.19 -3.51
C GLU A 32 17.19 2.01 -1.99
N LYS A 33 17.21 3.10 -1.21
CA LYS A 33 17.27 3.03 0.25
C LYS A 33 15.98 2.54 0.88
N VAL A 34 14.82 2.91 0.33
CA VAL A 34 13.53 2.36 0.75
C VAL A 34 13.52 0.86 0.52
N GLU A 35 13.85 0.40 -0.69
CA GLU A 35 13.94 -1.03 -1.03
C GLU A 35 14.92 -1.78 -0.11
N PHE A 36 16.08 -1.18 0.18
CA PHE A 36 17.04 -1.74 1.12
C PHE A 36 16.43 -1.94 2.52
N VAL A 37 15.70 -0.96 3.05
CA VAL A 37 15.08 -1.07 4.37
C VAL A 37 13.87 -2.02 4.36
N THR A 38 13.07 -2.05 3.30
CA THR A 38 11.98 -3.03 3.11
C THR A 38 12.51 -4.46 3.18
N ASN A 39 13.62 -4.75 2.49
CA ASN A 39 14.28 -6.06 2.58
C ASN A 39 14.78 -6.39 3.99
N ILE A 40 15.30 -5.41 4.72
CA ILE A 40 15.67 -5.60 6.13
C ILE A 40 14.45 -5.95 6.99
N GLU A 41 13.29 -5.34 6.73
CA GLU A 41 12.05 -5.62 7.43
C GLU A 41 11.46 -6.99 7.06
N PHE A 42 11.60 -7.47 5.82
CA PHE A 42 11.28 -8.86 5.45
C PHE A 42 12.10 -9.86 6.28
N ILE A 43 13.41 -9.64 6.42
CA ILE A 43 14.27 -10.49 7.28
C ILE A 43 13.73 -10.52 8.71
N ARG A 44 13.30 -9.38 9.27
CA ARG A 44 12.72 -9.32 10.63
C ARG A 44 11.43 -10.12 10.73
N GLY A 45 10.53 -9.96 9.76
CA GLY A 45 9.26 -10.69 9.71
C GLY A 45 9.46 -12.20 9.72
N HIS A 46 10.32 -12.73 8.84
CA HIS A 46 10.61 -14.16 8.81
C HIS A 46 11.25 -14.65 10.13
N LEU A 47 12.17 -13.89 10.72
CA LEU A 47 12.78 -14.29 12.00
C LEU A 47 11.76 -14.33 13.14
N GLU A 48 10.80 -13.40 13.16
CA GLU A 48 9.67 -13.43 14.09
C GLU A 48 8.81 -14.69 13.89
N LYS A 49 8.48 -15.06 12.65
CA LYS A 49 7.76 -16.33 12.37
C LYS A 49 8.57 -17.57 12.68
N ALA A 50 9.89 -17.54 12.51
CA ALA A 50 10.76 -18.63 12.90
C ALA A 50 10.71 -18.86 14.42
N LEU A 51 10.70 -17.78 15.21
CA LEU A 51 10.55 -17.84 16.66
C LEU A 51 9.16 -18.34 17.08
N GLU A 52 8.09 -17.83 16.48
CA GLU A 52 6.72 -18.29 16.74
C GLU A 52 6.56 -19.79 16.46
N ASN A 53 7.07 -20.26 15.31
CA ASN A 53 7.02 -21.69 14.99
C ASN A 53 7.90 -22.53 15.90
N ARG A 54 9.03 -21.99 16.38
CA ARG A 54 9.84 -22.67 17.40
C ARG A 54 9.07 -22.80 18.72
N GLN A 55 8.36 -21.76 19.14
CA GLN A 55 7.50 -21.76 20.33
C GLN A 55 6.31 -22.71 20.21
N ALA A 56 5.73 -22.81 19.02
CA ALA A 56 4.63 -23.72 18.70
C ALA A 56 5.08 -25.18 18.44
N GLU A 57 6.36 -25.51 18.69
CA GLU A 57 6.95 -26.83 18.44
C GLU A 57 6.77 -27.32 16.98
N ASN A 58 6.85 -26.39 16.01
CA ASN A 58 6.77 -26.65 14.59
C ASN A 58 8.15 -26.52 13.91
N PRO A 59 9.03 -27.54 14.02
CA PRO A 59 10.44 -27.44 13.62
C PRO A 59 10.66 -27.25 12.12
N ASN A 60 9.76 -27.75 11.27
CA ASN A 60 9.90 -27.59 9.82
C ASN A 60 9.62 -26.15 9.41
N MET A 61 8.56 -25.54 9.95
CA MET A 61 8.23 -24.14 9.67
C MET A 61 9.24 -23.19 10.30
N ALA A 62 9.75 -23.51 11.50
CA ALA A 62 10.82 -22.73 12.11
C ALA A 62 12.07 -22.68 11.20
N VAL A 63 12.43 -23.81 10.57
CA VAL A 63 13.53 -23.86 9.61
C VAL A 63 13.21 -23.14 8.30
N ALA A 64 11.99 -23.29 7.76
CA ALA A 64 11.57 -22.60 6.54
C ALA A 64 11.73 -21.08 6.70
N HIS A 65 11.09 -20.51 7.72
CA HIS A 65 11.17 -19.10 8.05
C HIS A 65 12.59 -18.62 8.42
N ALA A 66 13.36 -19.41 9.15
CA ALA A 66 14.77 -19.05 9.40
C ALA A 66 15.63 -19.07 8.12
N GLY A 67 15.19 -19.79 7.08
CA GLY A 67 15.89 -19.98 5.82
C GLY A 67 15.60 -18.91 4.76
N HIS A 68 14.39 -18.36 4.70
CA HIS A 68 14.02 -17.31 3.74
C HIS A 68 14.96 -16.09 3.78
N PRO A 69 15.33 -15.53 4.96
CA PRO A 69 16.28 -14.43 5.05
C PRO A 69 17.59 -14.63 4.28
N ILE A 70 18.22 -15.81 4.38
CA ILE A 70 19.52 -16.05 3.74
C ILE A 70 19.36 -16.51 2.28
N SER A 71 18.25 -17.17 1.95
CA SER A 71 18.03 -17.80 0.65
C SER A 71 17.49 -16.82 -0.39
N GLU A 72 16.66 -15.86 0.03
CA GLU A 72 15.94 -14.96 -0.86
C GLU A 72 16.38 -13.52 -0.64
N VAL A 73 16.36 -13.04 0.60
CA VAL A 73 16.42 -11.60 0.89
C VAL A 73 17.85 -11.07 1.02
N PHE A 74 18.72 -11.76 1.76
CA PHE A 74 20.04 -11.22 2.11
C PHE A 74 20.91 -10.94 0.88
N SER A 75 20.77 -11.73 -0.19
CA SER A 75 21.51 -11.53 -1.44
C SER A 75 21.23 -10.18 -2.10
N LEU A 76 20.03 -9.62 -1.89
CA LEU A 76 19.59 -8.33 -2.43
C LEU A 76 20.26 -7.15 -1.71
N ILE A 77 20.47 -7.27 -0.39
CA ILE A 77 21.03 -6.20 0.44
C ILE A 77 22.53 -6.35 0.74
N GLN A 78 23.10 -7.54 0.55
CA GLN A 78 24.48 -7.84 0.95
C GLN A 78 25.50 -6.91 0.27
N GLY A 79 25.28 -6.59 -1.01
CA GLY A 79 26.16 -5.70 -1.78
C GLY A 79 26.28 -4.33 -1.13
N GLU A 80 25.15 -3.69 -0.88
CA GLU A 80 25.09 -2.37 -0.24
C GLU A 80 25.73 -2.41 1.16
N ILE A 81 25.39 -3.39 2.00
CA ILE A 81 26.02 -3.51 3.34
C ILE A 81 27.54 -3.63 3.22
N LYS A 82 28.06 -4.41 2.26
CA LYS A 82 29.51 -4.58 2.06
C LYS A 82 30.22 -3.29 1.65
N GLU A 83 29.54 -2.42 0.90
CA GLU A 83 30.12 -1.14 0.48
C GLU A 83 30.35 -0.18 1.66
N HIS A 84 29.52 -0.28 2.71
CA HIS A 84 29.63 0.56 3.92
C HIS A 84 30.35 -0.14 5.09
N ASP A 85 30.12 -1.44 5.30
CA ASP A 85 30.73 -2.27 6.36
C ASP A 85 30.81 -3.76 5.97
N GLU A 86 31.92 -4.16 5.34
CA GLU A 86 32.20 -5.55 4.94
C GLU A 86 32.18 -6.55 6.11
N ALA A 87 32.62 -6.11 7.30
CA ALA A 87 32.64 -6.96 8.48
C ALA A 87 31.22 -7.23 9.00
N LEU A 88 30.34 -6.21 8.96
CA LEU A 88 28.94 -6.35 9.30
C LEU A 88 28.21 -7.29 8.32
N ALA A 89 28.44 -7.14 7.02
CA ALA A 89 27.85 -8.04 6.02
C ALA A 89 28.29 -9.50 6.25
N THR A 90 29.58 -9.73 6.49
CA THR A 90 30.10 -11.07 6.80
C THR A 90 29.49 -11.64 8.07
N LYS A 91 29.30 -10.81 9.10
CA LYS A 91 28.65 -11.22 10.35
C LYS A 91 27.18 -11.59 10.15
N LEU A 92 26.42 -10.77 9.42
CA LEU A 92 25.01 -11.04 9.12
C LEU A 92 24.84 -12.34 8.35
N GLU A 93 25.65 -12.57 7.30
CA GLU A 93 25.64 -13.82 6.54
C GLU A 93 25.88 -15.04 7.44
N ALA A 94 26.89 -14.95 8.30
CA ALA A 94 27.22 -16.01 9.24
C ALA A 94 26.10 -16.25 10.27
N ASP A 95 25.50 -15.19 10.81
CA ASP A 95 24.43 -15.30 11.81
C ASP A 95 23.13 -15.85 11.24
N LEU A 96 22.76 -15.43 10.02
CA LEU A 96 21.60 -15.95 9.29
C LEU A 96 21.81 -17.43 8.90
N THR A 97 23.02 -17.81 8.50
CA THR A 97 23.38 -19.22 8.24
C THR A 97 23.36 -20.07 9.52
N ASP A 98 23.83 -19.50 10.63
CA ASP A 98 23.90 -20.18 11.93
C ASP A 98 22.51 -20.45 12.50
N ILE A 99 21.59 -19.47 12.43
CA ILE A 99 20.24 -19.65 12.97
C ILE A 99 19.47 -20.72 12.19
N VAL A 100 19.47 -20.72 10.85
CA VAL A 100 18.78 -21.76 10.07
C VAL A 100 19.36 -23.15 10.34
N SER A 101 20.67 -23.26 10.52
CA SER A 101 21.36 -24.54 10.78
C SER A 101 21.02 -25.13 12.15
N ASN A 102 20.78 -24.27 13.15
CA ASN A 102 20.72 -24.69 14.55
C ASN A 102 19.36 -24.52 15.22
N ILE A 103 18.39 -23.80 14.61
CA ILE A 103 17.11 -23.40 15.25
C ILE A 103 16.36 -24.56 15.91
N ASN A 104 16.40 -25.76 15.32
CA ASN A 104 15.73 -26.95 15.87
C ASN A 104 16.36 -27.54 17.13
N THR A 105 17.64 -27.23 17.36
CA THR A 105 18.40 -27.69 18.53
C THR A 105 18.52 -26.63 19.62
N MET A 106 18.40 -25.35 19.26
CA MET A 106 18.41 -24.22 20.19
C MET A 106 17.16 -24.22 21.08
N SER A 107 17.30 -23.74 22.32
CA SER A 107 16.14 -23.45 23.15
C SER A 107 15.40 -22.22 22.60
N VAL A 108 14.11 -22.05 22.92
CA VAL A 108 13.34 -20.85 22.52
C VAL A 108 14.05 -19.56 22.97
N ALA A 109 14.64 -19.56 24.18
CA ALA A 109 15.37 -18.41 24.71
C ALA A 109 16.67 -18.12 23.93
N ASP A 110 17.37 -19.16 23.46
CA ASP A 110 18.57 -18.99 22.63
C ASP A 110 18.20 -18.46 21.25
N VAL A 111 17.10 -18.95 20.65
CA VAL A 111 16.59 -18.43 19.35
C VAL A 111 16.23 -16.96 19.49
N GLN A 112 15.51 -16.59 20.55
CA GLN A 112 15.15 -15.19 20.81
C GLN A 112 16.39 -14.30 21.00
N THR A 113 17.40 -14.78 21.74
CA THR A 113 18.69 -14.08 21.90
C THR A 113 19.37 -13.86 20.55
N LYS A 114 19.45 -14.92 19.72
CA LYS A 114 20.09 -14.85 18.40
C LYS A 114 19.37 -13.88 17.46
N ILE A 115 18.04 -13.91 17.41
CA ILE A 115 17.24 -12.96 16.61
C ILE A 115 17.50 -11.53 17.07
N LYS A 116 17.56 -11.28 18.38
CA LYS A 116 17.89 -9.95 18.91
C LYS A 116 19.29 -9.49 18.46
N GLU A 117 20.28 -10.37 18.42
CA GLU A 117 21.63 -10.06 17.94
C GLU A 117 21.67 -9.78 16.43
N ILE A 118 20.88 -10.52 15.64
CA ILE A 118 20.69 -10.27 14.21
C ILE A 118 20.02 -8.92 13.99
N ASN A 119 18.92 -8.63 14.70
CA ASN A 119 18.21 -7.35 14.59
C ASN A 119 19.11 -6.16 14.94
N ALA A 120 19.95 -6.27 15.99
CA ALA A 120 20.93 -5.23 16.30
C ALA A 120 22.02 -5.06 15.22
N SER A 121 22.27 -6.08 14.40
CA SER A 121 23.18 -6.01 13.26
C SER A 121 22.48 -5.39 12.04
N LEU A 122 21.19 -5.71 11.84
CA LEU A 122 20.34 -5.06 10.84
C LEU A 122 20.15 -3.56 11.13
N ASP A 123 19.94 -3.17 12.40
CA ASP A 123 19.87 -1.76 12.81
C ASP A 123 21.14 -1.01 12.37
N LYS A 124 22.32 -1.58 12.60
CA LYS A 124 23.60 -0.99 12.17
C LYS A 124 23.72 -0.89 10.65
N ALA A 125 23.18 -1.87 9.92
CA ALA A 125 23.18 -1.85 8.47
C ALA A 125 22.33 -0.66 7.97
N VAL A 126 21.13 -0.50 8.50
CA VAL A 126 20.26 0.67 8.23
C VAL A 126 20.96 1.98 8.60
N GLU A 127 21.60 2.06 9.76
CA GLU A 127 22.35 3.25 10.20
C GLU A 127 23.55 3.60 9.30
N SER A 128 24.15 2.61 8.64
CA SER A 128 25.30 2.80 7.74
C SER A 128 24.90 3.24 6.34
N VAL A 129 23.76 2.76 5.84
CA VAL A 129 23.28 3.01 4.46
C VAL A 129 22.36 4.23 4.39
N VAL A 130 21.52 4.43 5.40
CA VAL A 130 20.46 5.43 5.41
C VAL A 130 20.80 6.56 6.38
N SER A 131 20.80 7.81 5.90
CA SER A 131 21.16 8.96 6.72
C SER A 131 20.18 9.16 7.89
N SER A 132 20.63 9.80 8.97
CA SER A 132 19.76 10.08 10.11
C SER A 132 18.55 10.94 9.74
N SER A 133 18.66 11.82 8.73
CA SER A 133 17.54 12.64 8.24
C SER A 133 16.50 11.79 7.52
N GLU A 134 16.92 10.85 6.67
CA GLU A 134 16.01 9.93 5.97
C GLU A 134 15.34 8.98 6.96
N ARG A 135 16.10 8.43 7.93
CA ARG A 135 15.54 7.54 8.96
C ARG A 135 14.53 8.21 9.90
N SER A 136 14.61 9.54 10.05
CA SER A 136 13.66 10.31 10.85
C SER A 136 12.48 10.86 10.04
N ASP A 137 12.46 10.64 8.72
CA ASP A 137 11.40 11.10 7.85
C ASP A 137 10.23 10.10 7.87
N PRO A 138 9.04 10.46 8.36
CA PRO A 138 7.90 9.55 8.36
C PRO A 138 7.47 9.18 6.92
N ALA A 139 7.73 10.03 5.92
CA ALA A 139 7.46 9.71 4.52
C ALA A 139 8.36 8.57 4.00
N PHE A 140 9.60 8.45 4.50
CA PHE A 140 10.48 7.33 4.18
C PHE A 140 9.92 6.03 4.75
N THR A 141 9.47 6.06 6.01
CA THR A 141 8.89 4.89 6.67
C THR A 141 7.56 4.47 6.02
N ALA A 142 6.73 5.44 5.60
CA ALA A 142 5.51 5.18 4.84
C ALA A 142 5.76 4.39 3.55
N ARG A 143 6.81 4.73 2.78
CA ARG A 143 7.18 3.96 1.58
C ARG A 143 7.67 2.54 1.90
N VAL A 144 8.34 2.35 3.03
CA VAL A 144 8.72 1.00 3.49
C VAL A 144 7.47 0.18 3.84
N ILE A 145 6.46 0.79 4.49
CA ILE A 145 5.18 0.14 4.79
C ILE A 145 4.48 -0.29 3.51
N ILE A 146 4.40 0.58 2.50
CA ILE A 146 3.83 0.28 1.18
C ILE A 146 4.53 -0.94 0.56
N GLY A 147 5.87 -0.93 0.50
CA GLY A 147 6.63 -2.06 -0.06
C GLY A 147 6.43 -3.38 0.70
N LEU A 148 6.22 -3.33 2.02
CA LEU A 148 5.90 -4.53 2.81
C LEU A 148 4.51 -5.09 2.46
N LEU A 149 3.51 -4.22 2.32
CA LEU A 149 2.13 -4.63 2.05
C LEU A 149 1.96 -5.12 0.61
N ASP A 150 2.64 -4.51 -0.36
CA ASP A 150 2.68 -4.96 -1.75
C ASP A 150 3.16 -6.42 -1.86
N THR A 151 4.23 -6.76 -1.16
CA THR A 151 4.67 -8.18 -1.12
C THR A 151 3.72 -9.04 -0.30
N ALA A 152 3.15 -8.53 0.80
CA ALA A 152 2.29 -9.33 1.66
C ALA A 152 1.02 -9.85 0.99
N HIS A 153 0.41 -9.09 0.06
CA HIS A 153 -0.78 -9.56 -0.66
C HIS A 153 -0.44 -10.63 -1.70
N HIS A 154 0.74 -10.56 -2.33
CA HIS A 154 1.26 -11.62 -3.20
C HIS A 154 1.52 -12.93 -2.43
N GLU A 155 2.18 -12.87 -1.27
CA GLU A 155 2.38 -14.04 -0.41
C GLU A 155 1.03 -14.65 0.04
N TYR A 156 0.01 -13.81 0.23
CA TYR A 156 -1.33 -14.28 0.57
C TYR A 156 -2.01 -14.99 -0.60
N GLU A 157 -1.83 -14.52 -1.84
CA GLU A 157 -2.36 -15.15 -3.05
C GLU A 157 -1.82 -16.58 -3.20
N GLU A 158 -0.53 -16.77 -2.97
CA GLU A 158 0.10 -18.10 -2.97
C GLU A 158 -0.33 -18.94 -1.75
N GLY A 159 -0.47 -18.30 -0.60
CA GLY A 159 -0.80 -18.94 0.68
C GLY A 159 -2.25 -19.38 0.82
N VAL A 160 -3.21 -18.69 0.20
CA VAL A 160 -4.65 -18.90 0.40
C VAL A 160 -5.39 -19.05 -0.93
N VAL A 161 -6.02 -20.21 -1.14
CA VAL A 161 -6.82 -20.51 -2.33
C VAL A 161 -8.20 -21.01 -1.91
N ASP A 162 -9.27 -20.43 -2.49
CA ASP A 162 -10.67 -20.77 -2.21
C ASP A 162 -11.01 -20.77 -0.69
N GLY A 163 -10.52 -19.76 0.03
CA GLY A 163 -10.75 -19.58 1.47
C GLY A 163 -10.08 -20.65 2.35
N LYS A 164 -9.00 -21.26 1.87
CA LYS A 164 -8.22 -22.27 2.59
C LYS A 164 -6.74 -21.99 2.45
N VAL A 165 -5.99 -22.27 3.51
CA VAL A 165 -4.52 -22.24 3.45
C VAL A 165 -4.04 -23.36 2.52
N ALA A 166 -3.50 -22.99 1.36
CA ALA A 166 -2.91 -23.87 0.36
C ALA A 166 -1.42 -24.09 0.66
N GLU A 167 -0.67 -23.00 0.85
CA GLU A 167 0.73 -23.03 1.24
C GLU A 167 0.93 -22.31 2.58
N GLN A 168 1.19 -23.10 3.63
CA GLN A 168 1.25 -22.61 5.00
C GLN A 168 2.43 -21.66 5.27
N VAL A 169 3.50 -21.78 4.48
CA VAL A 169 4.69 -20.91 4.56
C VAL A 169 4.34 -19.53 4.03
N GLU A 170 3.85 -19.43 2.81
CA GLU A 170 3.49 -18.13 2.19
C GLU A 170 2.39 -17.41 2.97
N TYR A 171 1.39 -18.16 3.47
CA TYR A 171 0.39 -17.56 4.36
C TYR A 171 1.03 -16.97 5.64
N GLN A 172 2.06 -17.60 6.21
CA GLN A 172 2.75 -17.04 7.37
C GLN A 172 3.68 -15.88 7.03
N ASP A 173 4.25 -15.84 5.83
CA ASP A 173 5.06 -14.73 5.34
C ASP A 173 4.21 -13.49 5.11
N SER A 174 3.05 -13.64 4.47
CA SER A 174 2.04 -12.57 4.37
C SER A 174 1.71 -11.96 5.73
N LEU A 175 1.36 -12.81 6.72
CA LEU A 175 1.06 -12.35 8.08
C LEU A 175 2.25 -11.68 8.76
N ALA A 176 3.49 -12.11 8.45
CA ALA A 176 4.69 -11.49 9.00
C ALA A 176 4.87 -10.08 8.46
N PHE A 177 4.72 -9.89 7.15
CA PHE A 177 4.95 -8.62 6.48
C PHE A 177 3.87 -7.59 6.81
N ILE A 178 2.60 -8.02 6.91
CA ILE A 178 1.51 -7.20 7.47
C ILE A 178 1.86 -6.76 8.90
N HIS A 179 2.33 -7.68 9.75
CA HIS A 179 2.72 -7.31 11.12
C HIS A 179 3.87 -6.30 11.16
N ARG A 180 4.89 -6.46 10.28
CA ARG A 180 5.99 -5.49 10.17
C ARG A 180 5.48 -4.12 9.73
N ALA A 181 4.58 -4.07 8.76
CA ALA A 181 3.92 -2.85 8.31
C ALA A 181 3.19 -2.13 9.46
N GLU A 182 2.42 -2.86 10.28
CA GLU A 182 1.75 -2.30 11.46
C GLU A 182 2.73 -1.76 12.52
N VAL A 183 3.84 -2.47 12.76
CA VAL A 183 4.88 -2.02 13.69
C VAL A 183 5.49 -0.69 13.23
N LEU A 184 5.75 -0.55 11.94
CA LEU A 184 6.26 0.68 11.36
C LEU A 184 5.21 1.80 11.36
N PHE A 185 3.95 1.52 11.02
CA PHE A 185 2.88 2.50 11.10
C PHE A 185 2.74 3.08 12.50
N ASN A 186 2.73 2.22 13.53
CA ASN A 186 2.70 2.64 14.93
C ASN A 186 3.88 3.55 15.32
N SER A 187 5.01 3.45 14.62
CA SER A 187 6.19 4.30 14.86
C SER A 187 6.09 5.70 14.26
N ILE A 188 5.22 5.90 13.27
CA ILE A 188 4.98 7.20 12.59
C ILE A 188 3.56 7.74 12.83
N LYS A 189 2.74 7.04 13.62
CA LYS A 189 1.34 7.41 13.87
C LYS A 189 1.20 8.83 14.44
N ALA A 190 2.12 9.26 15.30
CA ALA A 190 2.06 10.59 15.91
C ALA A 190 2.36 11.73 14.92
N GLU A 191 3.05 11.41 13.82
CA GLU A 191 3.40 12.28 12.71
C GLU A 191 2.39 12.19 11.56
N THR A 192 1.48 11.24 11.61
CA THR A 192 0.39 11.06 10.64
C THR A 192 -0.76 12.01 10.99
N PRO A 193 -1.32 12.74 10.01
CA PRO A 193 -2.56 13.50 10.20
C PRO A 193 -3.68 12.68 10.88
N GLU A 194 -4.46 13.30 11.77
CA GLU A 194 -5.37 12.58 12.69
C GLU A 194 -6.43 11.73 11.96
N HIS A 195 -6.98 12.25 10.85
CA HIS A 195 -8.02 11.57 10.09
C HIS A 195 -7.47 10.36 9.33
N GLU A 196 -6.40 10.58 8.59
CA GLU A 196 -5.67 9.57 7.81
C GLU A 196 -5.12 8.48 8.77
N ALA A 197 -4.73 8.85 10.00
CA ALA A 197 -4.32 7.88 11.02
C ALA A 197 -5.48 7.02 11.55
N GLU A 198 -6.70 7.55 11.64
CA GLU A 198 -7.89 6.78 12.00
C GLU A 198 -8.27 5.79 10.90
N GLU A 199 -8.24 6.23 9.64
CA GLU A 199 -8.52 5.38 8.47
C GLU A 199 -7.49 4.25 8.33
N LEU A 200 -6.20 4.57 8.47
CA LEU A 200 -5.14 3.57 8.49
C LEU A 200 -5.36 2.48 9.55
N GLU A 201 -5.77 2.86 10.77
CA GLU A 201 -6.09 1.88 11.82
C GLU A 201 -7.25 0.96 11.43
N GLU A 202 -8.27 1.51 10.78
CA GLU A 202 -9.42 0.74 10.32
C GLU A 202 -9.06 -0.20 9.17
N PHE A 203 -8.27 0.25 8.20
CA PHE A 203 -7.82 -0.60 7.09
C PHE A 203 -6.85 -1.70 7.56
N PHE A 204 -5.93 -1.41 8.48
CA PHE A 204 -5.13 -2.48 9.11
C PHE A 204 -6.01 -3.47 9.88
N ALA A 205 -7.06 -3.01 10.57
CA ALA A 205 -8.02 -3.90 11.23
C ALA A 205 -8.82 -4.75 10.22
N GLU A 206 -9.13 -4.21 9.04
CA GLU A 206 -9.75 -4.94 7.94
C GLU A 206 -8.81 -6.00 7.37
N ILE A 207 -7.55 -5.65 7.06
CA ILE A 207 -6.50 -6.58 6.61
C ILE A 207 -6.39 -7.76 7.59
N ASN A 208 -6.29 -7.49 8.90
CA ASN A 208 -6.24 -8.52 9.93
C ASN A 208 -7.49 -9.39 9.97
N THR A 209 -8.66 -8.79 9.76
CA THR A 209 -9.94 -9.52 9.72
C THR A 209 -10.02 -10.43 8.49
N THR A 210 -9.63 -9.93 7.32
CA THR A 210 -9.60 -10.66 6.06
C THR A 210 -8.65 -11.85 6.16
N THR A 211 -7.41 -11.62 6.57
CA THR A 211 -6.40 -12.68 6.66
C THR A 211 -6.71 -13.73 7.73
N SER A 212 -7.28 -13.35 8.87
CA SER A 212 -7.68 -14.30 9.93
C SER A 212 -8.90 -15.15 9.57
N LYS A 213 -9.79 -14.63 8.73
CA LYS A 213 -10.97 -15.35 8.23
C LYS A 213 -10.71 -16.12 6.93
N LEU A 214 -9.49 -16.07 6.40
CA LEU A 214 -9.15 -16.60 5.08
C LEU A 214 -10.06 -16.01 3.99
N GLY A 215 -10.27 -14.70 4.04
CA GLY A 215 -10.96 -13.94 3.00
C GLY A 215 -10.25 -14.05 1.65
N SER A 216 -10.88 -13.56 0.58
CA SER A 216 -10.30 -13.65 -0.76
C SER A 216 -9.08 -12.75 -0.91
N HIS A 217 -8.20 -13.06 -1.86
CA HIS A 217 -7.04 -12.21 -2.17
C HIS A 217 -7.50 -10.82 -2.64
N GLU A 218 -8.56 -10.74 -3.44
CA GLU A 218 -9.12 -9.46 -3.90
C GLU A 218 -9.60 -8.59 -2.74
N GLN A 219 -10.21 -9.18 -1.71
CA GLN A 219 -10.59 -8.43 -0.51
C GLN A 219 -9.37 -7.88 0.25
N LEU A 220 -8.26 -8.63 0.26
CA LEU A 220 -7.02 -8.19 0.89
C LEU A 220 -6.35 -7.06 0.10
N VAL A 221 -6.25 -7.21 -1.23
CA VAL A 221 -5.67 -6.19 -2.13
C VAL A 221 -6.39 -4.86 -1.96
N LEU A 222 -7.72 -4.86 -1.96
CA LEU A 222 -8.49 -3.62 -1.77
C LEU A 222 -8.11 -2.91 -0.46
N SER A 223 -8.01 -3.63 0.66
CA SER A 223 -7.62 -3.00 1.94
C SER A 223 -6.14 -2.58 1.97
N VAL A 224 -5.26 -3.27 1.24
CA VAL A 224 -3.86 -2.87 1.09
C VAL A 224 -3.77 -1.58 0.28
N GLU A 225 -4.45 -1.50 -0.85
CA GLU A 225 -4.52 -0.30 -1.69
C GLU A 225 -5.06 0.90 -0.92
N SER A 226 -6.05 0.71 -0.02
CA SER A 226 -6.51 1.78 0.88
C SER A 226 -5.40 2.27 1.82
N VAL A 227 -4.64 1.35 2.45
CA VAL A 227 -3.50 1.75 3.30
C VAL A 227 -2.45 2.50 2.48
N GLU A 228 -2.18 2.05 1.26
CA GLU A 228 -1.24 2.74 0.37
C GLU A 228 -1.72 4.15 0.02
N HIS A 229 -3.00 4.31 -0.32
CA HIS A 229 -3.60 5.61 -0.61
C HIS A 229 -3.46 6.57 0.57
N GLU A 230 -3.88 6.14 1.76
CA GLU A 230 -3.82 6.96 2.97
C GLU A 230 -2.40 7.40 3.32
N LEU A 231 -1.42 6.50 3.18
CA LEU A 231 -0.01 6.84 3.36
C LEU A 231 0.50 7.82 2.30
N GLN A 232 0.04 7.68 1.06
CA GLN A 232 0.40 8.61 -0.01
C GLN A 232 -0.19 10.00 0.23
N GLU A 233 -1.44 10.11 0.68
CA GLU A 233 -2.08 11.36 1.05
C GLU A 233 -1.38 12.00 2.27
N ALA A 234 -1.29 11.26 3.38
CA ALA A 234 -0.73 11.73 4.65
C ALA A 234 0.67 12.35 4.48
N PHE A 235 1.50 11.73 3.62
CA PHE A 235 2.89 12.12 3.42
C PHE A 235 3.19 12.77 2.07
N LYS A 236 2.15 13.05 1.27
CA LYS A 236 2.24 13.69 -0.05
C LYS A 236 3.23 12.98 -0.98
N LEU A 237 3.17 11.65 -0.97
CA LEU A 237 3.96 10.81 -1.85
C LEU A 237 3.38 10.94 -3.27
N SER A 238 4.23 11.13 -4.29
CA SER A 238 3.69 11.26 -5.65
C SER A 238 3.19 9.90 -6.15
N SER A 239 1.90 9.75 -6.36
CA SER A 239 1.37 8.71 -7.23
C SER A 239 1.67 9.11 -8.69
N SER A 240 2.07 8.13 -9.52
CA SER A 240 2.38 8.39 -10.93
C SER A 240 1.13 8.53 -11.82
N GLU A 241 -0.05 8.56 -11.21
CA GLU A 241 -1.31 8.46 -11.92
C GLU A 241 -1.71 9.78 -12.57
N THR A 242 -2.35 9.64 -13.74
CA THR A 242 -2.96 10.77 -14.42
C THR A 242 -4.23 11.12 -13.65
N THR A 243 -4.17 12.17 -12.82
CA THR A 243 -5.33 12.61 -12.05
C THR A 243 -6.45 13.04 -12.99
N LEU A 244 -7.63 12.43 -12.82
CA LEU A 244 -8.86 12.92 -13.43
C LEU A 244 -9.18 14.30 -12.86
N GLY A 245 -9.97 15.11 -13.56
CA GLY A 245 -10.52 16.31 -12.97
C GLY A 245 -11.48 15.94 -11.83
N GLY A 246 -11.56 16.73 -10.76
CA GLY A 246 -12.43 16.42 -9.62
C GLY A 246 -13.91 16.17 -9.95
N TRP A 247 -14.41 16.74 -11.06
CA TRP A 247 -15.74 16.45 -11.59
C TRP A 247 -15.87 15.09 -12.27
N GLU A 248 -14.80 14.63 -12.92
CA GLU A 248 -14.75 13.32 -13.58
C GLU A 248 -14.73 12.20 -12.55
N TYR A 249 -14.03 12.38 -11.41
CA TYR A 249 -14.13 11.48 -10.26
C TYR A 249 -15.57 11.37 -9.77
N ILE A 250 -16.25 12.49 -9.49
CA ILE A 250 -17.67 12.46 -9.07
C ILE A 250 -18.56 11.74 -10.09
N GLU A 251 -18.34 11.93 -11.38
CA GLU A 251 -19.12 11.25 -12.43
C GLU A 251 -18.85 9.74 -12.45
N ARG A 252 -17.60 9.33 -12.24
CA ARG A 252 -17.21 7.92 -12.14
C ARG A 252 -17.79 7.26 -10.89
N ILE A 253 -17.77 7.94 -9.74
CA ILE A 253 -18.39 7.48 -8.49
C ILE A 253 -19.88 7.22 -8.71
N ASN A 254 -20.60 8.18 -9.29
CA ASN A 254 -22.04 8.04 -9.56
C ASN A 254 -22.34 6.82 -10.45
N LEU A 255 -21.50 6.56 -11.46
CA LEU A 255 -21.64 5.41 -12.35
C LEU A 255 -21.42 4.09 -11.59
N LEU A 256 -20.35 3.98 -10.82
CA LEU A 256 -20.04 2.79 -10.04
C LEU A 256 -21.10 2.49 -8.97
N LEU A 257 -21.66 3.54 -8.34
CA LEU A 257 -22.78 3.39 -7.42
C LEU A 257 -24.04 2.88 -8.13
N ASP A 258 -24.34 3.36 -9.35
CA ASP A 258 -25.47 2.85 -10.15
C ASP A 258 -25.24 1.38 -10.55
N GLU A 259 -24.05 1.02 -11.02
CA GLU A 259 -23.67 -0.36 -11.35
C GLU A 259 -23.74 -1.27 -10.12
N SER A 260 -23.36 -0.78 -8.93
CA SER A 260 -23.45 -1.54 -7.68
C SER A 260 -24.89 -1.93 -7.33
N VAL A 261 -25.86 -1.03 -7.60
CA VAL A 261 -27.28 -1.30 -7.42
C VAL A 261 -27.75 -2.36 -8.41
N GLU A 262 -27.32 -2.29 -9.67
CA GLU A 262 -27.66 -3.29 -10.69
C GLU A 262 -27.15 -4.69 -10.33
N GLU A 263 -25.91 -4.82 -9.87
CA GLU A 263 -25.35 -6.11 -9.42
C GLU A 263 -26.05 -6.63 -8.16
N TYR A 264 -26.41 -5.72 -7.24
CA TYR A 264 -27.19 -6.07 -6.07
C TYR A 264 -28.55 -6.66 -6.42
N GLU A 265 -29.25 -6.06 -7.40
CA GLU A 265 -30.53 -6.57 -7.91
C GLU A 265 -30.43 -7.98 -8.51
N LYS A 266 -29.29 -8.31 -9.14
CA LYS A 266 -29.00 -9.64 -9.69
C LYS A 266 -28.69 -10.67 -8.59
N GLY A 267 -28.46 -10.21 -7.36
CA GLY A 267 -28.05 -11.04 -6.23
C GLY A 267 -26.53 -11.27 -6.15
N GLU A 268 -25.75 -10.54 -6.94
CA GLU A 268 -24.29 -10.59 -6.99
C GLU A 268 -23.72 -9.62 -5.93
N PHE A 269 -23.92 -9.97 -4.65
CA PHE A 269 -23.61 -9.07 -3.53
C PHE A 269 -22.12 -8.77 -3.36
N ASP A 270 -21.25 -9.72 -3.71
CA ASP A 270 -19.80 -9.52 -3.63
C ASP A 270 -19.32 -8.54 -4.71
N GLU A 271 -19.91 -8.61 -5.92
CA GLU A 271 -19.65 -7.66 -7.01
C GLU A 271 -20.19 -6.26 -6.67
N ALA A 272 -21.43 -6.18 -6.18
CA ALA A 272 -22.00 -4.92 -5.71
C ALA A 272 -21.12 -4.26 -4.63
N ARG A 273 -20.58 -5.06 -3.70
CA ARG A 273 -19.64 -4.56 -2.68
C ARG A 273 -18.33 -4.10 -3.30
N ALA A 274 -17.79 -4.82 -4.28
CA ALA A 274 -16.56 -4.44 -4.98
C ALA A 274 -16.70 -3.09 -5.69
N LEU A 275 -17.82 -2.88 -6.40
CA LEU A 275 -18.11 -1.62 -7.09
C LEU A 275 -18.22 -0.42 -6.13
N VAL A 276 -18.81 -0.60 -4.95
CA VAL A 276 -18.85 0.46 -3.92
C VAL A 276 -17.45 0.79 -3.40
N ARG A 277 -16.58 -0.23 -3.26
CA ARG A 277 -15.19 -0.02 -2.85
C ARG A 277 -14.38 0.69 -3.93
N GLU A 278 -14.52 0.29 -5.19
CA GLU A 278 -13.90 1.01 -6.33
C GLU A 278 -14.40 2.47 -6.39
N ALA A 279 -15.70 2.70 -6.13
CA ALA A 279 -16.25 4.04 -6.08
C ALA A 279 -15.62 4.89 -4.97
N TYR A 280 -15.21 4.28 -3.86
CA TYR A 280 -14.56 4.98 -2.77
C TYR A 280 -13.04 5.12 -3.01
N LEU A 281 -12.31 4.01 -3.09
CA LEU A 281 -10.84 3.96 -3.16
C LEU A 281 -10.30 4.61 -4.43
N ASP A 282 -10.80 4.16 -5.59
CA ASP A 282 -10.23 4.59 -6.87
C ASP A 282 -10.75 5.97 -7.31
N ASN A 283 -11.65 6.59 -6.54
CA ASN A 283 -12.31 7.81 -6.98
C ASN A 283 -12.64 8.84 -5.90
N TYR A 284 -13.27 8.45 -4.80
CA TYR A 284 -13.66 9.41 -3.77
C TYR A 284 -12.46 9.93 -2.98
N GLU A 285 -11.52 9.07 -2.59
CA GLU A 285 -10.31 9.47 -1.84
C GLU A 285 -9.55 10.60 -2.57
N PHE A 286 -9.43 10.52 -3.91
CA PHE A 286 -8.79 11.56 -4.74
C PHE A 286 -9.42 12.96 -4.69
N ILE A 287 -10.68 13.08 -4.22
CA ILE A 287 -11.37 14.36 -4.09
C ILE A 287 -11.63 14.75 -2.64
N GLU A 288 -11.27 13.93 -1.67
CA GLU A 288 -11.53 14.18 -0.24
C GLU A 288 -10.85 15.45 0.24
N SER A 289 -9.55 15.61 -0.04
CA SER A 289 -8.78 16.78 0.36
C SER A 289 -9.39 18.10 -0.18
N ASP A 290 -9.92 18.09 -1.41
CA ASP A 290 -10.64 19.21 -2.04
C ASP A 290 -11.95 19.52 -1.28
N ILE A 291 -12.73 18.50 -0.92
CA ILE A 291 -13.99 18.67 -0.17
C ILE A 291 -13.70 19.13 1.26
N LYS A 292 -12.71 18.51 1.93
CA LYS A 292 -12.28 18.78 3.31
C LYS A 292 -11.83 20.22 3.50
N ALA A 293 -11.18 20.81 2.49
CA ALA A 293 -10.73 22.19 2.52
C ALA A 293 -11.88 23.21 2.68
N ASP A 294 -13.04 22.95 2.09
CA ASP A 294 -14.21 23.84 2.14
C ASP A 294 -15.30 23.38 3.13
N ASN A 295 -15.52 22.07 3.25
CA ASN A 295 -16.59 21.48 4.05
C ASN A 295 -16.20 20.10 4.63
N PRO A 296 -15.44 20.06 5.74
CA PRO A 296 -15.00 18.81 6.35
C PRO A 296 -16.16 17.93 6.83
N GLU A 297 -17.26 18.51 7.28
CA GLU A 297 -18.45 17.74 7.70
C GLU A 297 -19.12 17.01 6.52
N LEU A 298 -19.09 17.61 5.31
CA LEU A 298 -19.61 16.96 4.11
C LEU A 298 -18.69 15.85 3.63
N MET A 299 -17.37 16.06 3.70
CA MET A 299 -16.38 15.04 3.36
C MET A 299 -16.59 13.80 4.25
N GLU A 300 -16.54 13.96 5.57
CA GLU A 300 -16.69 12.85 6.53
C GLU A 300 -18.06 12.16 6.36
N LYS A 301 -19.12 12.93 6.06
CA LYS A 301 -20.44 12.36 5.82
C LYS A 301 -20.46 11.44 4.59
N ILE A 302 -19.90 11.89 3.46
CA ILE A 302 -19.91 11.10 2.22
C ILE A 302 -19.05 9.85 2.39
N GLU A 303 -17.86 10.00 2.96
CA GLU A 303 -16.94 8.91 3.29
C GLU A 303 -17.64 7.83 4.11
N VAL A 304 -18.20 8.18 5.27
CA VAL A 304 -18.93 7.26 6.15
C VAL A 304 -20.15 6.65 5.45
N ASP A 305 -20.88 7.42 4.65
CA ASP A 305 -22.06 6.91 3.94
C ASP A 305 -21.67 5.89 2.85
N MET A 306 -20.56 6.09 2.15
CA MET A 306 -20.03 5.20 1.10
C MET A 306 -19.28 3.99 1.68
N ARG A 307 -18.18 4.24 2.37
CA ARG A 307 -17.22 3.23 2.85
C ARG A 307 -17.82 2.33 3.92
N GLU A 308 -18.53 2.91 4.88
CA GLU A 308 -19.07 2.13 6.00
C GLU A 308 -20.53 1.70 5.78
N LYS A 309 -21.44 2.67 5.63
CA LYS A 309 -22.87 2.38 5.74
C LYS A 309 -23.38 1.59 4.54
N LEU A 310 -23.03 2.00 3.32
CA LEU A 310 -23.49 1.30 2.11
C LEU A 310 -22.93 -0.12 2.07
N VAL A 311 -21.64 -0.32 2.33
CA VAL A 311 -21.02 -1.64 2.44
C VAL A 311 -21.71 -2.51 3.50
N LYS A 312 -21.95 -1.97 4.71
CA LYS A 312 -22.70 -2.69 5.77
C LYS A 312 -24.13 -3.03 5.35
N MET A 313 -24.80 -2.17 4.58
CA MET A 313 -26.15 -2.46 4.08
C MET A 313 -26.13 -3.59 3.05
N ILE A 314 -25.11 -3.62 2.19
CA ILE A 314 -24.91 -4.68 1.20
C ILE A 314 -24.68 -6.03 1.90
N ASP A 315 -23.72 -6.08 2.83
CA ASP A 315 -23.37 -7.30 3.58
C ASP A 315 -24.56 -7.84 4.40
N ASN A 316 -25.37 -6.94 4.97
CA ASN A 316 -26.56 -7.30 5.75
C ASN A 316 -27.78 -7.63 4.89
N ARG A 317 -27.65 -7.63 3.56
CA ARG A 317 -28.72 -7.98 2.62
C ARG A 317 -30.00 -7.16 2.84
N LYS A 318 -29.84 -5.85 3.05
CA LYS A 318 -30.98 -4.92 3.21
C LYS A 318 -31.91 -4.96 1.98
N PRO A 319 -33.20 -4.61 2.13
CA PRO A 319 -34.09 -4.49 0.98
C PRO A 319 -33.50 -3.57 -0.09
N ILE A 320 -33.61 -3.94 -1.37
CA ILE A 320 -33.06 -3.15 -2.50
C ILE A 320 -33.50 -1.68 -2.44
N SER A 321 -34.75 -1.41 -2.07
CA SER A 321 -35.26 -0.04 -1.94
C SER A 321 -34.54 0.79 -0.87
N GLU A 322 -33.97 0.16 0.15
CA GLU A 322 -33.11 0.84 1.14
C GLU A 322 -31.72 1.11 0.56
N ILE A 323 -31.18 0.21 -0.26
CA ILE A 323 -29.90 0.39 -0.97
C ILE A 323 -30.01 1.55 -1.96
N GLU A 324 -31.02 1.54 -2.83
CA GLU A 324 -31.30 2.60 -3.81
C GLU A 324 -31.43 3.96 -3.13
N ALA A 325 -32.20 4.04 -2.03
CA ALA A 325 -32.40 5.28 -1.30
C ALA A 325 -31.11 5.81 -0.65
N HIS A 326 -30.24 4.92 -0.16
CA HIS A 326 -28.95 5.31 0.42
C HIS A 326 -27.95 5.75 -0.66
N VAL A 327 -27.94 5.09 -1.81
CA VAL A 327 -27.17 5.52 -3.00
C VAL A 327 -27.65 6.90 -3.46
N ASP A 328 -28.96 7.13 -3.60
CA ASP A 328 -29.50 8.44 -3.98
C ASP A 328 -29.07 9.56 -3.01
N MET A 329 -28.99 9.26 -1.71
CA MET A 329 -28.48 10.20 -0.71
C MET A 329 -27.00 10.54 -0.95
N ILE A 330 -26.14 9.53 -1.13
CA ILE A 330 -24.72 9.72 -1.44
C ILE A 330 -24.55 10.59 -2.70
N LYS A 331 -25.30 10.28 -3.77
CA LYS A 331 -25.25 11.03 -5.03
C LYS A 331 -25.68 12.49 -4.86
N ALA A 332 -26.63 12.77 -3.97
CA ALA A 332 -27.04 14.14 -3.66
C ALA A 332 -25.95 14.92 -2.89
N ASP A 333 -25.25 14.26 -1.99
CA ASP A 333 -24.13 14.86 -1.26
C ASP A 333 -22.92 15.08 -2.18
N LEU A 334 -22.59 14.12 -3.06
CA LEU A 334 -21.58 14.28 -4.12
C LEU A 334 -21.92 15.44 -5.07
N GLN A 335 -23.20 15.64 -5.38
CA GLN A 335 -23.65 16.80 -6.16
C GLN A 335 -23.43 18.12 -5.41
N THR A 336 -23.49 18.10 -4.08
CA THR A 336 -23.12 19.26 -3.24
C THR A 336 -21.61 19.46 -3.24
N ALA A 337 -20.83 18.38 -3.11
CA ALA A 337 -19.37 18.39 -3.20
C ALA A 337 -18.85 18.91 -4.55
N LYS A 338 -19.55 18.64 -5.66
CA LYS A 338 -19.19 19.13 -7.01
C LYS A 338 -19.05 20.67 -7.09
N ALA A 339 -19.64 21.41 -6.15
CA ALA A 339 -19.51 22.87 -6.07
C ALA A 339 -18.17 23.35 -5.48
N VAL A 340 -17.47 22.49 -4.73
CA VAL A 340 -16.21 22.80 -4.03
C VAL A 340 -15.00 22.10 -4.66
N VAL A 341 -15.19 20.89 -5.21
CA VAL A 341 -14.13 20.16 -5.92
C VAL A 341 -13.77 20.88 -7.22
N THR A 342 -12.49 21.14 -7.41
CA THR A 342 -12.03 21.95 -8.55
C THR A 342 -12.16 21.16 -9.87
N PRO A 343 -12.76 21.75 -10.92
CA PRO A 343 -12.66 21.19 -12.26
C PRO A 343 -11.24 21.43 -12.79
N GLU A 344 -10.30 20.55 -12.48
CA GLU A 344 -9.01 20.50 -13.17
C GLU A 344 -9.27 20.01 -14.60
N PHE A 345 -9.33 20.95 -15.55
CA PHE A 345 -9.20 20.61 -16.96
C PHE A 345 -7.76 20.15 -17.18
N PRO A 346 -7.49 19.03 -17.90
CA PRO A 346 -6.12 18.61 -18.18
C PRO A 346 -5.33 19.81 -18.71
N ALA A 347 -4.20 20.12 -18.05
CA ALA A 347 -3.44 21.38 -18.15
C ALA A 347 -3.15 21.83 -19.60
N ILE A 348 -3.21 20.90 -20.55
CA ILE A 348 -3.09 21.12 -21.99
C ILE A 348 -4.16 22.09 -22.54
N LEU A 349 -5.40 22.07 -22.02
CA LEU A 349 -6.49 22.93 -22.51
C LEU A 349 -6.46 24.35 -21.94
N ALA A 350 -5.99 24.54 -20.70
CA ALA A 350 -5.81 25.87 -20.10
C ALA A 350 -4.75 26.70 -20.86
N VAL A 351 -3.69 26.05 -21.35
CA VAL A 351 -2.70 26.67 -22.24
C VAL A 351 -3.33 27.06 -23.58
N ILE A 352 -4.19 26.22 -24.15
CA ILE A 352 -4.89 26.53 -25.42
C ILE A 352 -5.89 27.68 -25.22
N ALA A 353 -6.63 27.73 -24.11
CA ALA A 353 -7.56 28.82 -23.81
C ALA A 353 -6.85 30.16 -23.58
N ALA A 354 -5.70 30.16 -22.88
CA ALA A 354 -4.88 31.36 -22.70
C ALA A 354 -4.23 31.83 -24.01
N VAL A 355 -3.78 30.91 -24.87
CA VAL A 355 -3.25 31.23 -26.21
C VAL A 355 -4.37 31.74 -27.13
N MET A 356 -5.57 31.19 -27.07
CA MET A 356 -6.73 31.65 -27.85
C MET A 356 -7.24 33.01 -27.37
N ALA A 357 -7.30 33.27 -26.07
CA ALA A 357 -7.62 34.58 -25.51
C ALA A 357 -6.58 35.65 -25.89
N GLY A 358 -5.28 35.29 -25.83
CA GLY A 358 -4.18 36.15 -26.28
C GLY A 358 -4.20 36.42 -27.78
N ALA A 359 -4.51 35.43 -28.61
CA ALA A 359 -4.61 35.56 -30.06
C ALA A 359 -5.81 36.43 -30.49
N VAL A 360 -6.95 36.31 -29.81
CA VAL A 360 -8.14 37.16 -30.04
C VAL A 360 -7.90 38.61 -29.59
N ALA A 361 -7.18 38.82 -28.49
CA ALA A 361 -6.77 40.16 -28.04
C ALA A 361 -5.78 40.82 -29.02
N MET A 362 -4.78 40.08 -29.51
CA MET A 362 -3.84 40.58 -30.52
C MET A 362 -4.50 40.85 -31.89
N ALA A 363 -5.46 40.02 -32.32
CA ALA A 363 -6.22 40.25 -33.55
C ALA A 363 -7.09 41.51 -33.48
N ARG A 364 -7.70 41.79 -32.32
CA ARG A 364 -8.46 43.04 -32.07
C ARG A 364 -7.55 44.28 -32.02
N MET A 365 -6.34 44.17 -31.48
CA MET A 365 -5.35 45.26 -31.50
C MET A 365 -4.82 45.54 -32.92
N ARG A 366 -4.54 44.52 -33.73
CA ARG A 366 -4.10 44.68 -35.14
C ARG A 366 -5.18 45.27 -36.04
N GLY A 367 -6.45 44.92 -35.83
CA GLY A 367 -7.59 45.48 -36.58
C GLY A 367 -7.87 46.96 -36.27
N SER A 368 -7.49 47.44 -35.09
CA SER A 368 -7.60 48.85 -34.68
C SER A 368 -6.51 49.73 -35.31
N ILE A 369 -5.28 49.21 -35.42
CA ILE A 369 -4.14 49.94 -35.98
C ILE A 369 -4.25 50.13 -37.51
N PHE A 370 -4.93 49.22 -38.22
CA PHE A 370 -5.14 49.34 -39.67
C PHE A 370 -6.35 50.18 -40.09
N LYS A 371 -7.22 50.61 -39.16
CA LYS A 371 -8.38 51.48 -39.47
C LYS A 371 -8.12 52.98 -39.28
N THR A 372 -6.92 53.39 -38.87
CA THR A 372 -6.53 54.80 -38.69
C THR A 372 -5.44 55.27 -39.66
N SER A 373 -5.15 54.51 -40.72
CA SER A 373 -4.29 54.96 -41.82
C SER A 373 -4.75 54.32 -43.13
N ILE A 374 -5.76 54.94 -43.75
CA ILE A 374 -5.91 55.31 -45.18
C ILE A 374 -7.33 55.84 -45.39
#